data_AF-A0A4R7W602-F1
#
_entry.id   AF-A0A4R7W602-F1
#
_cell.length_a   1.000
_cell.length_b   1.000
_cell.length_c   1.000
_cell.angle_alpha   90.00
_cell.angle_beta   90.00
_cell.angle_gamma   90.00
#
_symmetry.space_group_name_H-M   'P 1'
#
loop_
_entity.id
_entity.type
_entity.pdbx_description
1 polymer ?
#
loop_
_entity_poly.entity_id
_entity_poly.type
_entity_poly.pdbx_seq_one_letter_code
_entity_poly.pdbx_strand_id
1 'polypeptide(L)'
;MRILRRTGTAIASAILVIAGSTLTASPAYAADYDCPGGSNPNALPGTATTPVSPVHIGGRAIELRYNRTARCAWGRITLGAPGDKIWVDWSRTLTGDHAPWAQLGVTQIATGTSKFTNAYNDAGYVMRACGQPVGYGLVCTGWY
;
A
#
# COMPACT_ATOMS: atom_id res chain seq x y z
N MET A 1 -58.25 -33.99 -65.14
CA MET A 1 -58.96 -34.97 -64.28
C MET A 1 -58.17 -35.11 -62.98
N ARG A 2 -58.80 -34.82 -61.83
CA ARG A 2 -58.56 -35.35 -60.46
C ARG A 2 -57.12 -35.37 -59.89
N ILE A 3 -56.79 -35.08 -58.63
CA ILE A 3 -57.39 -34.42 -57.45
C ILE A 3 -56.38 -34.71 -56.29
N LEU A 4 -56.15 -33.71 -55.41
CA LEU A 4 -55.65 -33.81 -54.00
C LEU A 4 -54.21 -34.35 -53.75
N ARG A 5 -53.41 -33.91 -52.76
CA ARG A 5 -53.63 -33.70 -51.30
C ARG A 5 -52.59 -32.69 -50.75
N ARG A 6 -52.97 -31.65 -50.00
CA ARG A 6 -52.88 -31.51 -48.52
C ARG A 6 -51.62 -32.11 -47.87
N THR A 7 -50.82 -31.26 -47.20
CA THR A 7 -50.44 -31.40 -45.77
C THR A 7 -49.59 -30.19 -45.32
N GLY A 8 -50.04 -29.51 -44.28
CA GLY A 8 -49.27 -28.48 -43.59
C GLY A 8 -48.48 -29.07 -42.42
N THR A 9 -47.41 -28.38 -42.05
CA THR A 9 -46.74 -28.49 -40.74
C THR A 9 -45.91 -27.22 -40.54
N ALA A 10 -46.39 -26.30 -39.71
CA ALA A 10 -45.61 -25.17 -39.22
C ALA A 10 -44.89 -25.61 -37.95
N ILE A 11 -43.56 -25.62 -37.97
CA ILE A 11 -42.72 -25.97 -36.82
C ILE A 11 -42.43 -24.67 -36.07
N ALA A 12 -43.10 -24.46 -34.94
CA ALA A 12 -42.79 -23.38 -34.01
C ALA A 12 -41.58 -23.78 -33.17
N SER A 13 -40.43 -23.14 -33.40
CA SER A 13 -39.24 -23.30 -32.57
C SER A 13 -39.25 -22.23 -31.47
N ALA A 14 -39.52 -22.64 -30.23
CA ALA A 14 -39.38 -21.79 -29.05
C ALA A 14 -37.91 -21.78 -28.61
N ILE A 15 -37.24 -20.63 -28.74
CA ILE A 15 -35.87 -20.42 -28.25
C ILE A 15 -35.95 -20.02 -26.78
N LEU A 16 -35.50 -20.89 -25.89
CA LEU A 16 -35.37 -20.63 -24.46
C LEU A 16 -33.96 -20.05 -24.19
N VAL A 17 -33.86 -18.74 -23.97
CA VAL A 17 -32.60 -18.09 -23.59
C VAL A 17 -32.47 -18.15 -22.06
N ILE A 18 -31.66 -19.10 -21.57
CA ILE A 18 -31.30 -19.16 -20.15
C ILE A 18 -30.15 -18.18 -19.93
N ALA A 19 -30.44 -17.04 -19.32
CA ALA A 19 -29.42 -16.08 -18.88
C ALA A 19 -28.67 -16.67 -17.66
N GLY A 20 -27.58 -17.39 -17.92
CA GLY A 20 -26.68 -17.85 -16.88
C GLY A 20 -25.91 -16.69 -16.26
N SER A 21 -26.22 -16.33 -15.02
CA SER A 21 -25.44 -15.39 -14.23
C SER A 21 -24.10 -16.02 -13.87
N THR A 22 -23.03 -15.61 -14.57
CA THR A 22 -21.67 -15.99 -14.20
C THR A 22 -21.25 -15.18 -12.97
N LEU A 23 -21.34 -15.80 -11.80
CA LEU A 23 -20.68 -15.32 -10.59
C LEU A 23 -19.18 -15.41 -10.82
N THR A 24 -18.55 -14.29 -11.15
CA THR A 24 -17.10 -14.16 -11.21
C THR A 24 -16.56 -14.16 -9.78
N ALA A 25 -16.16 -15.33 -9.29
CA ALA A 25 -15.34 -15.42 -8.09
C ALA A 25 -14.05 -14.62 -8.37
N SER A 26 -13.84 -13.55 -7.60
CA SER A 26 -12.58 -12.81 -7.66
C SER A 26 -11.45 -13.72 -7.19
N PRO A 27 -10.26 -13.70 -7.83
CA PRO A 27 -9.14 -14.47 -7.33
C PRO A 27 -8.78 -13.96 -5.93
N ALA A 28 -8.83 -14.86 -4.94
CA ALA A 28 -8.14 -14.63 -3.69
C ALA A 28 -6.64 -14.67 -4.00
N TYR A 29 -6.00 -13.50 -4.10
CA TYR A 29 -4.55 -13.44 -4.15
C TYR A 29 -4.02 -13.99 -2.82
N ALA A 30 -3.38 -15.16 -2.87
CA ALA A 30 -2.45 -15.55 -1.83
C ALA A 30 -1.36 -14.46 -1.83
N ALA A 31 -1.38 -13.59 -0.83
CA ALA A 31 -0.36 -12.57 -0.66
C ALA A 31 0.97 -13.29 -0.39
N ASP A 32 1.81 -13.35 -1.41
CA ASP A 32 3.23 -13.62 -1.22
C ASP A 32 3.76 -12.50 -0.32
N TYR A 33 4.20 -12.83 0.89
CA TYR A 33 4.55 -11.85 1.92
C TYR A 33 5.94 -11.25 1.74
N ASP A 34 6.51 -11.33 0.55
CA ASP A 34 7.64 -10.51 0.17
C ASP A 34 7.14 -9.11 -0.06
N CYS A 35 7.43 -8.17 0.85
CA CYS A 35 7.15 -6.74 0.70
C CYS A 35 7.59 -6.27 -0.70
N PRO A 36 6.68 -6.15 -1.68
CA PRO A 36 7.07 -5.59 -2.97
C PRO A 36 7.36 -4.13 -2.66
N GLY A 37 8.61 -3.69 -2.90
CA GLY A 37 9.01 -2.32 -2.59
C GLY A 37 7.99 -1.33 -3.15
N GLY A 38 7.42 -0.48 -2.29
CA GLY A 38 6.35 0.44 -2.68
C GLY A 38 4.92 -0.02 -2.39
N SER A 39 4.72 -1.01 -1.51
CA SER A 39 3.38 -1.52 -1.20
C SER A 39 2.58 -0.65 -0.24
N ASN A 40 1.25 -0.76 -0.27
CA ASN A 40 0.39 -0.07 0.68
C ASN A 40 0.51 -0.70 2.08
N PRO A 41 0.98 0.03 3.12
CA PRO A 41 1.14 -0.52 4.47
C PRO A 41 -0.13 -1.10 5.09
N ASN A 42 -1.31 -0.62 4.68
CA ASN A 42 -2.60 -1.11 5.20
C ASN A 42 -2.98 -2.50 4.65
N ALA A 43 -2.28 -2.98 3.61
CA ALA A 43 -2.50 -4.31 3.04
C ALA A 43 -1.54 -5.37 3.60
N LEU A 44 -0.64 -5.00 4.51
CA LEU A 44 0.33 -5.92 5.10
C LEU A 44 -0.33 -6.84 6.14
N PRO A 45 0.11 -8.10 6.27
CA PRO A 45 -0.42 -9.04 7.25
C PRO A 45 -0.07 -8.67 8.69
N GLY A 46 -0.90 -9.07 9.66
CA GLY A 46 -0.55 -8.96 11.08
C GLY A 46 -0.45 -7.52 11.60
N THR A 47 0.19 -7.36 12.76
CA THR A 47 0.23 -6.07 13.47
C THR A 47 1.56 -5.37 13.31
N ALA A 48 1.50 -4.10 12.91
CA ALA A 48 2.66 -3.22 12.83
C ALA A 48 3.03 -2.64 14.20
N THR A 49 4.33 -2.45 14.40
CA THR A 49 4.93 -1.86 15.61
C THR A 49 5.60 -0.52 15.28
N THR A 50 5.85 0.30 16.31
CA THR A 50 6.79 1.43 16.24
C THR A 50 8.07 0.98 16.92
N PRO A 51 9.10 0.55 16.17
CA PRO A 51 10.24 -0.13 16.78
C PRO A 51 11.25 0.81 17.43
N VAL A 52 11.19 2.11 17.13
CA VAL A 52 12.04 3.17 17.68
C VAL A 52 11.18 4.34 18.14
N SER A 53 11.64 5.10 19.13
CA SER A 53 10.90 6.27 19.65
C SER A 53 10.52 7.25 18.53
N PRO A 54 9.25 7.71 18.49
CA PRO A 54 8.86 8.79 17.60
C PRO A 54 9.65 10.07 17.88
N VAL A 55 9.88 10.87 16.85
CA VAL A 55 10.46 12.20 16.99
C VAL A 55 9.42 13.28 16.72
N HIS A 56 9.52 14.37 17.46
CA HIS A 56 8.53 15.43 17.43
C HIS A 56 9.16 16.75 17.02
N ILE A 57 8.50 17.48 16.13
CA ILE A 57 8.97 18.78 15.64
C ILE A 57 7.77 19.66 15.27
N GLY A 58 7.72 20.87 15.84
CA GLY A 58 6.59 21.77 15.61
C GLY A 58 5.21 21.16 15.93
N GLY A 59 5.13 20.24 16.90
CA GLY A 59 3.87 19.54 17.24
C GLY A 59 3.50 18.38 16.31
N ARG A 60 4.30 18.09 15.28
CA ARG A 60 4.15 16.90 14.42
C ARG A 60 4.84 15.71 15.07
N ALA A 61 4.29 14.51 14.90
CA ALA A 61 4.96 13.27 15.26
C ALA A 61 5.41 12.53 14.01
N ILE A 62 6.69 12.17 13.95
CA ILE A 62 7.31 11.37 12.90
C ILE A 62 7.66 10.01 13.46
N GLU A 63 7.16 8.96 12.83
CA GLU A 63 7.25 7.59 13.32
C GLU A 63 7.76 6.65 12.22
N LEU A 64 8.72 5.80 12.59
CA LEU A 64 8.99 4.60 11.84
C LEU A 64 7.96 3.54 12.25
N ARG A 65 7.31 2.94 11.27
CA ARG A 65 6.40 1.81 11.45
C ARG A 65 7.01 0.59 10.80
N TYR A 66 6.91 -0.56 11.46
CA TYR A 66 7.53 -1.79 11.01
C TYR A 66 6.63 -3.00 11.20
N ASN A 67 6.56 -3.83 10.17
CA ASN A 67 5.87 -5.10 10.17
C ASN A 67 6.88 -6.25 10.13
N ARG A 68 6.98 -7.02 11.23
CA ARG A 68 7.93 -8.13 11.35
C ARG A 68 7.59 -9.30 10.41
N THR A 69 6.30 -9.56 10.17
CA THR A 69 5.84 -10.66 9.34
C THR A 69 6.21 -10.45 7.88
N ALA A 70 6.01 -9.23 7.37
CA ALA A 70 6.30 -8.87 5.98
C ALA A 70 7.70 -8.25 5.77
N ARG A 71 8.48 -8.05 6.84
CA ARG A 71 9.79 -7.36 6.80
C ARG A 71 9.73 -6.00 6.10
N CYS A 72 8.65 -5.25 6.35
CA CYS A 72 8.42 -3.93 5.75
C CYS A 72 8.57 -2.81 6.77
N ALA A 73 9.14 -1.69 6.34
CA ALA A 73 9.13 -0.42 7.05
C ALA A 73 8.43 0.70 6.25
N TRP A 74 7.79 1.64 6.94
CA TRP A 74 7.26 2.88 6.36
C TRP A 74 7.31 4.03 7.35
N GLY A 75 7.36 5.26 6.82
CA GLY A 75 7.28 6.48 7.61
C GLY A 75 5.81 6.87 7.81
N ARG A 76 5.48 7.36 9.00
CA ARG A 76 4.17 7.96 9.30
C ARG A 76 4.36 9.33 9.93
N ILE A 77 3.63 10.31 9.44
CA ILE A 77 3.47 11.62 10.06
C ILE A 77 2.05 11.75 10.59
N THR A 78 1.91 12.25 11.81
CA THR A 78 0.62 12.64 12.42
C THR A 78 0.69 14.05 12.97
N LEU A 79 -0.50 14.66 13.15
CA LEU A 79 -0.65 16.07 13.56
C LEU A 79 0.08 17.04 12.62
N GLY A 80 0.24 16.63 11.35
CA GLY A 80 0.80 17.43 10.28
C GLY A 80 -0.20 18.38 9.64
N ALA A 81 0.29 19.10 8.66
CA ALA A 81 -0.49 20.01 7.82
C ALA A 81 -0.14 19.79 6.34
N PRO A 82 -1.00 20.24 5.41
CA PRO A 82 -0.68 20.26 3.99
C PRO A 82 0.70 20.89 3.73
N GLY A 83 1.52 20.20 2.93
CA GLY A 83 2.89 20.58 2.63
C GLY A 83 3.95 19.84 3.45
N ASP A 84 3.62 19.26 4.60
CA ASP A 84 4.58 18.49 5.40
C ASP A 84 5.02 17.24 4.62
N LYS A 85 6.33 16.95 4.64
CA LYS A 85 6.92 15.81 3.94
C LYS A 85 7.34 14.71 4.92
N ILE A 86 7.21 13.46 4.48
CA ILE A 86 7.63 12.25 5.18
C ILE A 86 8.28 11.28 4.18
N TRP A 87 9.34 10.60 4.58
CA TRP A 87 10.02 9.56 3.80
C TRP A 87 10.67 8.53 4.74
N VAL A 88 11.26 7.50 4.14
CA VAL A 88 12.10 6.51 4.84
C VAL A 88 13.51 6.58 4.29
N ASP A 89 14.52 6.47 5.15
CA ASP A 89 15.88 6.20 4.72
C ASP A 89 16.24 4.76 5.04
N TRP A 90 17.10 4.16 4.20
CA TRP A 90 17.73 2.88 4.46
C TRP A 90 19.26 2.99 4.48
N SER A 91 19.94 2.15 5.26
CA SER A 91 21.40 2.07 5.28
C SER A 91 21.89 0.65 5.53
N ARG A 92 23.12 0.35 5.09
CA ARG A 92 23.78 -0.93 5.39
C ARG A 92 24.40 -0.98 6.79
N THR A 93 24.45 0.14 7.49
CA THR A 93 25.13 0.27 8.78
C THR A 93 24.26 1.04 9.77
N LEU A 94 24.34 0.66 11.04
CA LEU A 94 23.70 1.40 12.15
C LEU A 94 24.37 2.75 12.45
N THR A 95 25.51 3.05 11.81
CA THR A 95 26.38 4.18 12.17
C THR A 95 25.98 5.48 11.46
N GLY A 96 24.93 6.13 11.99
CA GLY A 96 24.73 7.58 11.93
C GLY A 96 24.45 8.21 10.56
N ASP A 97 24.15 9.52 10.59
CA ASP A 97 23.74 10.34 9.43
C ASP A 97 24.79 10.47 8.32
N HIS A 98 26.00 9.94 8.55
CA HIS A 98 27.18 10.03 7.69
C HIS A 98 27.54 8.72 6.98
N ALA A 99 26.86 7.61 7.26
CA ALA A 99 26.95 6.41 6.44
C ALA A 99 26.28 6.64 5.08
N PRO A 100 26.65 5.91 4.01
CA PRO A 100 25.86 5.94 2.79
C PRO A 100 24.45 5.40 3.11
N TRP A 101 23.47 6.28 2.98
CA TRP A 101 22.05 5.98 3.05
C TRP A 101 21.38 6.44 1.76
N ALA A 102 20.20 5.88 1.49
CA ALA A 102 19.36 6.37 0.41
C ALA A 102 17.95 6.68 0.91
N GLN A 103 17.38 7.72 0.32
CA GLN A 103 16.03 8.18 0.61
C GLN A 103 15.02 7.43 -0.26
N LEU A 104 13.94 6.97 0.38
CA LEU A 104 12.87 6.18 -0.22
C LEU A 104 11.52 6.86 0.01
N GLY A 105 10.72 6.95 -1.05
CA GLY A 105 9.27 7.14 -0.92
C GLY A 105 8.83 8.48 -0.36
N VAL A 106 9.49 9.58 -0.75
CA VAL A 106 9.09 10.93 -0.33
C VAL A 106 7.63 11.18 -0.65
N THR A 107 6.88 11.50 0.39
CA THR A 107 5.45 11.71 0.33
C THR A 107 5.10 13.00 1.04
N GLN A 108 4.18 13.77 0.48
CA GLN A 108 3.72 15.04 1.06
C GLN A 108 2.25 14.95 1.47
N ILE A 109 1.89 15.55 2.61
CA ILE A 109 0.48 15.75 2.98
C ILE A 109 -0.13 16.73 1.96
N ALA A 110 -1.12 16.27 1.21
CA ALA A 110 -1.88 17.13 0.30
C ALA A 110 -3.12 17.70 1.00
N THR A 111 -3.80 16.87 1.79
CA THR A 111 -4.97 17.19 2.58
C THR A 111 -4.94 16.41 3.91
N GLY A 112 -5.68 16.87 4.91
CA GLY A 112 -5.73 16.25 6.23
C GLY A 112 -4.50 16.53 7.10
N THR A 113 -4.32 15.74 8.16
CA THR A 113 -3.30 15.95 9.20
C THR A 113 -2.38 14.75 9.40
N SER A 114 -2.55 13.68 8.64
CA SER A 114 -1.74 12.47 8.76
C SER A 114 -1.49 11.85 7.41
N LYS A 115 -0.31 11.27 7.23
CA LYS A 115 0.05 10.52 6.02
C LYS A 115 1.11 9.48 6.32
N PHE A 116 1.22 8.48 5.47
CA PHE A 116 2.29 7.50 5.49
C PHE A 116 2.89 7.33 4.10
N THR A 117 4.15 6.90 4.06
CA THR A 117 4.81 6.47 2.83
C THR A 117 4.32 5.08 2.44
N ASN A 118 4.61 4.64 1.22
CA ASN A 118 4.57 3.22 0.93
C ASN A 118 5.51 2.43 1.87
N ALA A 119 5.23 1.14 2.01
CA ALA A 119 6.06 0.17 2.70
C ALA A 119 7.21 -0.31 1.80
N TYR A 120 8.38 -0.44 2.42
CA TYR A 120 9.62 -0.88 1.79
C TYR A 120 10.18 -2.09 2.52
N ASN A 121 10.59 -3.11 1.76
CA ASN A 121 11.31 -4.26 2.29
C ASN A 121 12.61 -3.79 2.96
N ASP A 122 12.88 -4.24 4.18
CA ASP A 122 14.14 -3.92 4.84
C ASP A 122 15.34 -4.57 4.14
N ALA A 123 15.18 -5.72 3.48
CA ALA A 123 16.22 -6.47 2.78
C ALA A 123 17.53 -6.62 3.58
N GLY A 124 17.46 -6.65 4.91
CA GLY A 124 18.62 -6.67 5.81
C GLY A 124 19.34 -5.33 6.01
N TYR A 125 18.78 -4.24 5.48
CA TYR A 125 19.18 -2.86 5.77
C TYR A 125 18.49 -2.38 7.06
N VAL A 126 19.10 -1.37 7.68
CA VAL A 126 18.49 -0.63 8.78
C VAL A 126 17.66 0.51 8.23
N MET A 127 16.55 0.81 8.88
CA MET A 127 15.52 1.74 8.40
C MET A 127 15.29 2.86 9.42
N ARG A 128 14.97 4.06 8.94
CA ARG A 128 14.47 5.16 9.78
C ARG A 128 13.40 5.96 9.04
N ALA A 129 12.56 6.66 9.78
CA ALA A 129 11.62 7.61 9.20
C ALA A 129 12.16 9.03 9.38
N CYS A 130 12.03 9.85 8.35
CA CYS A 130 12.40 11.25 8.38
C CYS A 130 11.26 12.10 7.86
N GLY A 131 11.13 13.31 8.41
CA GLY A 131 10.12 14.26 8.01
C GLY A 131 10.63 15.68 8.01
N GLN A 132 9.98 16.51 7.19
CA GLN A 132 10.22 17.94 7.11
C GLN A 132 8.88 18.66 7.10
N PRO A 133 8.39 19.08 8.27
CA PRO A 133 7.20 19.92 8.34
C PRO A 133 7.47 21.31 7.75
N VAL A 134 6.45 21.91 7.14
CA VAL A 134 6.54 23.25 6.56
C VAL A 134 6.88 24.26 7.65
N GLY A 135 7.94 25.05 7.41
CA GLY A 135 8.42 26.06 8.35
C GLY A 135 9.31 25.52 9.47
N TYR A 136 9.69 24.23 9.44
CA TYR A 136 10.58 23.62 10.42
C TYR A 136 11.75 22.90 9.75
N GLY A 137 12.74 22.53 10.57
CA GLY A 137 13.85 21.69 10.14
C GLY A 137 13.43 20.26 9.80
N LEU A 138 14.34 19.55 9.14
CA LEU A 138 14.25 18.11 8.94
C LEU A 138 14.59 17.39 10.26
N VAL A 139 13.83 16.34 10.58
CA VAL A 139 14.10 15.46 11.72
C VAL A 139 13.94 14.00 11.32
N CYS A 140 14.70 13.12 11.94
CA CYS A 140 14.65 11.67 11.71
C CYS A 140 14.54 10.91 13.03
N THR A 141 13.89 9.75 12.99
CA THR A 141 13.95 8.77 14.07
C THR A 141 15.34 8.14 14.16
N GLY A 142 15.59 7.39 15.24
CA GLY A 142 16.70 6.45 15.27
C GLY A 142 16.59 5.37 14.17
N TRP A 143 17.70 4.70 13.91
CA TRP A 143 17.78 3.53 13.02
C TRP A 143 17.24 2.27 13.72
N TYR A 144 16.54 1.42 12.96
CA TYR A 144 16.05 0.10 13.37
C TYR A 144 16.48 -0.98 12.40
#